data_AF-A0A6L2Q702-F1
#
_entry.id   AF-A0A6L2Q702-F1
#
_cell.length_a   1.000
_cell.length_b   1.000
_cell.length_c   1.000
_cell.angle_alpha   90.00
_cell.angle_beta   90.00
_cell.angle_gamma   90.00
#
_symmetry.space_group_name_H-M   'P 1'
#
loop_
_entity.id
_entity.type
_entity.pdbx_description
1 polymer ?
#
loop_
_entity_poly.entity_id
_entity_poly.type
_entity_poly.pdbx_seq_one_letter_code
_entity_poly.pdbx_strand_id
1 'polypeptide(L)'
;MLLHDDARSHAAARTQAFLREFDWEVFEHPAYSPGLASSDFHLLPALKEFLGGRRFKSNEEVKDAVKEGLNGLTAEVYDEGIPSLITRYDKCLNTGGDYVEK
;
A
#
# COMPACT_ATOMS: atom_id res chain seq x y z
N MET A 1 -13.95 -0.29 4.90
CA MET A 1 -12.88 0.69 5.11
C MET A 1 -11.81 0.49 4.04
N LEU A 2 -11.49 1.55 3.29
CA LEU A 2 -10.46 1.60 2.25
C LEU A 2 -9.36 2.58 2.70
N LEU A 3 -8.11 2.16 2.59
CA LEU A 3 -6.94 3.02 2.79
C LEU A 3 -6.23 3.18 1.45
N HIS A 4 -6.12 4.42 0.96
CA HIS A 4 -5.32 4.78 -0.21
C HIS A 4 -4.70 6.16 -0.01
N ASP A 5 -3.73 6.53 -0.83
CA ASP A 5 -3.10 7.85 -0.80
C ASP A 5 -4.00 8.95 -1.38
N ASP A 6 -3.60 10.20 -1.20
CA ASP A 6 -4.31 11.39 -1.72
C ASP A 6 -3.91 11.73 -3.16
N ALA A 7 -3.65 10.72 -4.01
CA ALA A 7 -3.44 10.98 -5.42
C ALA A 7 -4.68 11.65 -6.02
N ARG A 8 -4.49 12.64 -6.90
CA ARG A 8 -5.60 13.41 -7.51
C ARG A 8 -6.68 12.55 -8.16
N SER A 9 -6.30 11.39 -8.71
CA SER A 9 -7.25 10.41 -9.27
C SER A 9 -8.14 9.75 -8.21
N HIS A 10 -7.65 9.57 -6.99
CA HIS A 10 -8.38 8.99 -5.87
C HIS A 10 -9.28 10.02 -5.18
N ALA A 11 -8.86 11.29 -5.11
CA ALA A 11 -9.68 12.40 -4.62
C ALA A 11 -10.70 12.93 -5.65
N ALA A 12 -10.64 12.48 -6.91
CA ALA A 12 -11.52 12.96 -7.96
C ALA A 12 -13.01 12.68 -7.65
N ALA A 13 -13.89 13.63 -8.00
CA ALA A 13 -15.33 13.54 -7.72
C ALA A 13 -15.98 12.25 -8.23
N ARG A 14 -15.53 11.74 -9.39
CA ARG A 14 -16.01 10.48 -9.95
C ARG A 14 -15.64 9.27 -9.07
N THR A 15 -14.41 9.22 -8.59
CA THR A 15 -13.94 8.16 -7.68
C THR A 15 -14.68 8.22 -6.36
N GLN A 16 -14.83 9.42 -5.78
CA GLN A 16 -15.57 9.63 -4.54
C GLN A 16 -17.05 9.25 -4.66
N ALA A 17 -17.69 9.52 -5.81
CA ALA A 17 -19.06 9.07 -6.07
C ALA A 17 -19.17 7.54 -6.12
N PHE A 18 -18.21 6.87 -6.78
CA PHE A 18 -18.16 5.41 -6.85
C PHE A 18 -17.93 4.77 -5.47
N LEU A 19 -17.01 5.31 -4.66
CA LEU A 19 -16.76 4.80 -3.30
C LEU A 19 -18.02 4.89 -2.42
N ARG A 20 -18.81 5.95 -2.56
CA ARG A 20 -20.12 6.09 -1.88
C ARG A 20 -21.17 5.10 -2.39
N GLU A 21 -21.19 4.82 -3.69
CA GLU A 21 -22.11 3.82 -4.28
C GLU A 21 -21.86 2.42 -3.72
N PHE A 22 -20.60 2.08 -3.46
CA PHE A 22 -20.19 0.81 -2.86
C PHE A 22 -20.24 0.80 -1.33
N ASP A 23 -20.66 1.89 -0.71
CA ASP A 23 -20.71 2.09 0.75
C ASP A 23 -19.34 1.85 1.43
N TRP A 24 -18.27 2.26 0.75
CA TRP A 24 -16.91 2.13 1.26
C TRP A 24 -16.52 3.36 2.07
N GLU A 25 -16.35 3.17 3.37
CA GLU A 25 -15.69 4.15 4.22
C GLU A 25 -14.23 4.33 3.81
N VAL A 26 -13.78 5.57 3.60
CA VAL A 26 -12.40 5.90 3.24
C VAL A 26 -11.68 6.39 4.50
N PHE A 27 -10.56 5.76 4.83
CA PHE A 27 -9.72 6.17 5.95
C PHE A 27 -8.87 7.38 5.56
N GLU A 28 -8.77 8.40 6.43
CA GLU A 28 -7.98 9.59 6.16
C GLU A 28 -6.48 9.26 6.07
N HIS A 29 -5.86 9.60 4.93
CA HIS A 29 -4.44 9.40 4.70
C HIS A 29 -3.73 10.76 4.57
N PRO A 30 -2.74 11.07 5.42
CA PRO A 30 -2.01 12.32 5.31
C PRO A 30 -1.16 12.38 4.03
N ALA A 31 -1.00 13.58 3.47
CA ALA A 31 -0.18 13.78 2.29
C ALA A 31 1.27 13.33 2.53
N TYR A 32 1.92 12.84 1.47
CA TYR A 32 3.34 12.43 1.47
C TYR A 32 3.71 11.43 2.58
N SER A 33 2.81 10.51 2.95
CA SER A 33 3.01 9.59 4.07
C SER A 33 3.12 8.12 3.65
N PRO A 34 4.10 7.75 2.79
CA PRO A 34 4.28 6.35 2.38
C PRO A 34 4.62 5.43 3.55
N GLY A 35 5.16 5.99 4.64
CA GLY A 35 5.36 5.27 5.90
C GLY A 35 4.06 4.79 6.55
N LEU A 36 2.90 5.35 6.18
CA LEU A 36 1.57 5.03 6.71
C LEU A 36 0.68 4.27 5.70
N ALA A 37 1.26 3.81 4.60
CA ALA A 37 0.57 2.96 3.61
C ALA A 37 1.18 1.55 3.64
N SER A 38 0.39 0.54 4.03
CA SER A 38 0.88 -0.84 4.14
C SER A 38 1.36 -1.42 2.81
N SER A 39 0.78 -0.97 1.69
CA SER A 39 1.28 -1.27 0.35
C SER A 39 2.75 -0.84 0.21
N ASP A 40 3.08 0.37 0.64
CA ASP A 40 4.37 1.01 0.39
C ASP A 40 5.44 0.52 1.35
N PHE A 41 5.10 0.34 2.64
CA PHE A 41 6.08 -0.06 3.63
C PHE A 41 6.26 -1.56 3.80
N HIS A 42 5.27 -2.38 3.43
CA HIS A 42 5.27 -3.81 3.71
C HIS A 42 5.23 -4.67 2.45
N LEU A 43 4.16 -4.53 1.65
CA LEU A 43 3.90 -5.40 0.49
C LEU A 43 4.89 -5.17 -0.67
N LEU A 44 5.06 -3.91 -1.08
CA LEU A 44 5.91 -3.55 -2.21
C LEU A 44 7.40 -3.88 -1.96
N PRO A 45 7.97 -3.72 -0.75
CA PRO A 45 9.31 -4.23 -0.44
C PRO A 45 9.48 -5.72 -0.68
N ALA A 46 8.58 -6.55 -0.17
CA ALA A 46 8.65 -8.00 -0.37
C ALA A 46 8.56 -8.37 -1.87
N LEU A 47 7.64 -7.73 -2.61
CA LEU A 47 7.54 -7.92 -4.05
C LEU A 47 8.79 -7.41 -4.79
N LYS A 48 9.38 -6.30 -4.35
CA LYS A 48 10.60 -5.72 -4.94
C LYS A 48 11.79 -6.66 -4.76
N GLU A 49 11.91 -7.33 -3.62
CA GLU A 49 12.94 -8.34 -3.40
C GLU A 49 12.80 -9.49 -4.40
N PHE A 50 11.58 -9.98 -4.62
CA PHE A 50 11.29 -11.03 -5.59
C PHE A 50 11.59 -10.61 -7.05
N LEU A 51 11.24 -9.38 -7.42
CA LEU A 51 11.44 -8.85 -8.77
C LEU A 51 12.86 -8.33 -9.02
N GLY A 52 13.64 -8.11 -7.95
CA GLY A 52 14.95 -7.48 -7.98
C GLY A 52 15.91 -8.17 -8.94
N GLY A 53 16.56 -7.39 -9.81
CA GLY A 53 17.57 -7.90 -10.74
C GLY A 53 17.03 -8.70 -11.93
N ARG A 54 15.73 -8.99 -11.99
CA ARG A 54 15.11 -9.66 -13.14
C ARG A 54 14.99 -8.68 -14.32
N ARG A 55 15.21 -9.19 -15.53
CA ARG A 55 14.97 -8.46 -16.79
C ARG A 55 13.82 -9.15 -17.53
N PHE A 56 12.83 -8.36 -17.92
CA PHE A 56 11.65 -8.83 -18.64
C PHE A 56 11.66 -8.25 -20.05
N LYS A 57 11.18 -9.04 -21.01
CA LYS A 57 11.14 -8.66 -22.44
C LYS A 57 9.78 -8.12 -22.86
N SER A 58 8.75 -8.29 -22.03
CA SER A 58 7.38 -7.86 -22.32
C SER A 58 6.61 -7.50 -21.06
N ASN A 59 5.49 -6.80 -21.23
CA ASN A 59 4.58 -6.49 -20.13
C ASN A 59 3.91 -7.76 -19.58
N GLU A 60 3.63 -8.74 -20.44
CA GLU A 60 3.07 -10.03 -20.03
C GLU A 60 4.03 -10.78 -19.09
N GLU A 61 5.33 -10.80 -19.40
CA GLU A 61 6.33 -11.39 -18.49
C GLU A 61 6.36 -10.67 -17.12
N VAL A 62 6.21 -9.35 -17.10
CA VAL A 62 6.13 -8.58 -15.83
C VAL A 62 4.85 -8.93 -15.07
N LYS A 63 3.70 -8.99 -15.74
CA LYS A 63 2.41 -9.33 -15.10
C LYS A 63 2.45 -10.72 -14.48
N ASP A 64 3.02 -11.70 -15.19
CA ASP A 64 3.11 -13.07 -14.71
C ASP A 64 4.09 -13.18 -13.54
N ALA A 65 5.23 -12.50 -13.59
CA ALA A 65 6.17 -12.43 -12.47
C ALA A 65 5.56 -11.73 -11.24
N VAL A 66 4.79 -10.65 -11.43
CA VAL A 66 4.09 -9.99 -10.30
C VAL A 66 3.08 -10.94 -9.67
N LYS A 67 2.28 -11.66 -10.47
CA LYS A 67 1.34 -12.66 -9.95
C LYS A 67 2.05 -13.78 -9.22
N GLU A 68 3.14 -14.30 -9.78
CA GLU A 68 3.98 -15.32 -9.15
C GLU A 68 4.51 -14.83 -7.81
N GLY A 69 5.07 -13.61 -7.77
CA GLY A 69 5.59 -13.00 -6.55
C GLY A 69 4.52 -12.83 -5.48
N LEU A 70 3.35 -12.29 -5.83
CA LEU A 70 2.23 -12.10 -4.89
C LEU A 70 1.69 -13.45 -4.39
N ASN A 71 1.50 -14.43 -5.27
CA ASN A 71 1.03 -15.77 -4.87
C ASN A 71 2.07 -16.55 -4.06
N GLY A 72 3.35 -16.18 -4.17
CA GLY A 72 4.44 -16.76 -3.39
C GLY A 72 4.62 -16.12 -2.00
N LEU A 73 3.98 -14.98 -1.72
CA LEU A 73 3.99 -14.39 -0.38
C LEU A 73 3.17 -15.26 0.57
N THR A 74 3.67 -15.39 1.80
CA THR A 74 2.97 -16.15 2.82
C THR A 74 1.80 -15.36 3.39
N ALA A 75 0.82 -16.04 4.00
CA ALA A 75 -0.32 -15.37 4.63
C ALA A 75 0.15 -14.39 5.72
N GLU A 76 1.22 -14.74 6.45
CA GLU A 76 1.81 -13.91 7.50
C GLU A 76 2.25 -12.55 6.98
N VAL A 77 2.76 -12.45 5.75
CA VAL A 77 3.11 -11.15 5.15
C VAL A 77 1.87 -10.26 5.02
N TYR A 78 0.72 -10.81 4.65
CA TYR A 78 -0.50 -10.01 4.59
C TYR A 78 -1.05 -9.68 5.98
N ASP A 79 -1.00 -10.66 6.89
CA ASP A 79 -1.54 -10.54 8.24
C ASP A 79 -0.75 -9.54 9.10
N GLU A 80 0.57 -9.39 8.89
CA GLU A 80 1.42 -8.45 9.61
C GLU A 80 1.26 -6.99 9.17
N GLY A 81 0.76 -6.75 7.94
CA GLY A 81 0.67 -5.42 7.35
C GLY A 81 -0.29 -4.49 8.10
N ILE A 82 -1.46 -5.00 8.51
CA ILE A 82 -2.48 -4.22 9.21
C ILE A 82 -2.07 -3.90 10.66
N PRO A 83 -1.61 -4.86 11.49
CA PRO A 83 -1.09 -4.54 12.82
C PRO A 83 0.09 -3.56 12.79
N SER A 84 0.96 -3.67 11.78
CA SER A 84 2.07 -2.74 11.59
C SER A 84 1.62 -1.30 11.33
N LEU A 85 0.44 -1.07 10.71
CA LEU A 85 -0.13 0.26 10.57
C LEU A 85 -0.38 0.90 11.93
N ILE A 86 -0.95 0.16 12.90
CA ILE A 86 -1.26 0.68 14.24
C ILE A 86 0.01 1.21 14.90
N THR A 87 1.07 0.41 14.92
CA THR A 87 2.37 0.79 15.50
C THR A 87 2.97 2.02 14.80
N ARG A 88 2.81 2.13 13.48
CA ARG A 88 3.35 3.24 12.71
C ARG A 88 2.56 4.53 12.90
N TYR A 89 1.22 4.46 12.98
CA TYR A 89 0.39 5.62 13.32
C TYR A 89 0.70 6.12 14.73
N ASP A 90 0.85 5.21 15.71
CA ASP A 90 1.26 5.57 17.06
C ASP A 90 2.62 6.29 17.08
N LYS A 91 3.60 5.74 16.36
CA LYS A 91 4.93 6.39 16.21
C LYS A 91 4.82 7.78 15.59
N CYS A 92 4.05 7.93 14.50
CA CYS A 92 3.83 9.23 13.84
C CYS A 92 3.23 10.27 14.80
N LEU A 93 2.22 9.87 15.58
CA LEU A 93 1.58 10.76 16.57
C LEU A 93 2.57 11.16 17.68
N ASN A 94 3.35 10.20 18.18
CA ASN A 94 4.34 10.43 19.24
C ASN A 94 5.54 11.28 18.78
N THR A 95 5.79 11.36 17.47
CA THR A 95 6.80 12.25 16.87
C THR A 95 6.21 13.55 16.34
N GLY A 96 4.98 13.92 16.72
CA GLY A 96 4.38 15.19 16.32
C GLY A 96 4.05 15.28 14.82
N GLY A 97 3.89 14.15 14.14
CA GLY A 97 3.62 14.08 12.71
C GLY A 97 4.86 13.91 11.82
N ASP A 98 6.06 13.75 12.40
CA ASP A 98 7.28 13.49 11.64
C ASP A 98 7.26 12.13 10.91
N TYR A 99 8.11 12.01 9.88
CA TYR A 99 8.21 10.81 9.06
C TYR A 99 8.53 9.55 9.86
N VAL A 100 7.74 8.51 9.60
CA VAL A 100 8.01 7.17 10.11
C VAL A 100 8.87 6.41 9.11
N GLU A 101 10.16 6.29 9.43
CA GLU A 101 11.11 5.46 8.66
C GLU A 101 10.73 3.97 8.68
N LYS A 102 11.24 3.25 7.67
CA LYS A 102 11.07 1.80 7.56
C LYS A 102 12.00 1.04 8.49
#